data_AF-H1KZ99-F1
#
_entry.id   AF-H1KZ99-F1
#
_cell.length_a   1.000
_cell.length_b   1.000
_cell.length_c   1.000
_cell.angle_alpha   90.00
_cell.angle_beta   90.00
_cell.angle_gamma   90.00
#
_symmetry.space_group_name_H-M   'P 1'
#
loop_
_entity.id
_entity.type
_entity.pdbx_description
1 polymer ?
#
loop_
_entity_poly.entity_id
_entity_poly.type
_entity_poly.pdbx_seq_one_letter_code
_entity_poly.pdbx_strand_id
1 'polypeptide(L)'
;MVSEKIKQVLDDVHAQLKRDGKYIELVSTVEYLIELVEPSKRNMFKEALENAETIEDVNELIKALKLQIGAQGAKKYALTQL
;
A
#
# COMPACT_ATOMS: atom_id res chain seq x y z
N MET A 1 -28.04 -16.80 -26.18
CA MET A 1 -26.57 -16.70 -26.15
C MET A 1 -26.19 -15.24 -26.03
N VAL A 2 -25.33 -14.89 -25.08
CA VAL A 2 -24.74 -13.55 -24.98
C VAL A 2 -23.78 -13.39 -26.17
N SER A 3 -23.81 -12.26 -26.87
CA SER A 3 -22.89 -12.03 -28.00
C SER A 3 -21.45 -11.99 -27.48
N GLU A 4 -20.49 -12.46 -28.30
CA GLU A 4 -19.06 -12.44 -27.94
C GLU A 4 -18.59 -11.04 -27.53
N LYS A 5 -19.13 -10.01 -28.17
CA LYS A 5 -18.84 -8.61 -27.85
C LYS A 5 -19.33 -8.20 -26.46
N ILE A 6 -20.51 -8.67 -26.03
CA ILE A 6 -20.99 -8.43 -24.66
C ILE A 6 -20.12 -9.20 -23.64
N LYS A 7 -19.72 -10.43 -23.97
CA LYS A 7 -18.87 -11.24 -23.09
C LYS A 7 -17.52 -10.56 -22.82
N GLN A 8 -16.88 -10.03 -23.86
CA GLN A 8 -15.60 -9.34 -23.73
C GLN A 8 -15.68 -8.08 -22.86
N VAL A 9 -16.74 -7.26 -23.02
CA VAL A 9 -16.97 -6.09 -22.17
C VAL A 9 -17.16 -6.49 -20.71
N LEU A 10 -17.90 -7.57 -20.43
CA LEU A 10 -18.09 -8.05 -19.06
C LEU A 10 -16.78 -8.56 -18.43
N ASP A 11 -15.96 -9.26 -19.21
CA ASP A 11 -14.66 -9.76 -18.75
C ASP A 11 -13.70 -8.58 -18.42
N ASP A 12 -13.70 -7.52 -19.25
CA ASP A 12 -12.90 -6.31 -19.01
C ASP A 12 -13.34 -5.57 -17.74
N VAL A 13 -14.66 -5.44 -17.53
CA VAL A 13 -15.22 -4.84 -16.31
C VAL A 13 -14.86 -5.66 -15.07
N HIS A 14 -15.00 -6.98 -15.11
CA HIS A 14 -14.60 -7.83 -13.99
C HIS A 14 -13.10 -7.74 -13.69
N ALA A 15 -12.25 -7.70 -14.73
CA ALA A 15 -10.82 -7.52 -14.56
C ALA A 15 -10.48 -6.17 -13.93
N GLN A 16 -11.19 -5.11 -14.30
CA GLN A 16 -11.06 -3.79 -13.68
C GLN A 16 -11.46 -3.82 -12.21
N LEU A 17 -12.65 -4.31 -11.89
CA LEU A 17 -13.14 -4.40 -10.51
C LEU A 17 -12.22 -5.23 -9.60
N LYS A 18 -11.64 -6.31 -10.14
CA LYS A 18 -10.64 -7.11 -9.41
C LYS A 18 -9.35 -6.34 -9.13
N ARG A 19 -8.88 -5.52 -10.08
CA ARG A 19 -7.73 -4.63 -9.87
C ARG A 19 -8.04 -3.56 -8.84
N ASP A 20 -9.22 -2.95 -8.92
CA ASP A 20 -9.67 -1.91 -7.98
C ASP A 20 -9.76 -2.47 -6.55
N GLY A 21 -10.31 -3.67 -6.39
CA GLY A 21 -10.33 -4.36 -5.08
C GLY A 21 -8.94 -4.57 -4.49
N LYS A 22 -7.98 -5.04 -5.31
CA LYS A 22 -6.59 -5.21 -4.88
C LYS A 22 -5.93 -3.87 -4.52
N TYR A 23 -6.24 -2.81 -5.25
CA TYR A 23 -5.72 -1.48 -4.97
C TYR A 23 -6.23 -0.95 -3.62
N ILE A 24 -7.52 -1.10 -3.33
CA ILE A 24 -8.12 -0.72 -2.04
C ILE A 24 -7.41 -1.43 -0.88
N GLU A 25 -7.20 -2.75 -0.98
CA GLU A 25 -6.49 -3.51 0.04
C GLU A 25 -5.05 -3.01 0.28
N LEU A 26 -4.34 -2.65 -0.80
CA LEU A 26 -2.98 -2.13 -0.72
C LEU A 26 -2.95 -0.75 -0.06
N VAL A 27 -3.87 0.15 -0.42
CA VAL A 27 -3.97 1.48 0.20
C VAL A 27 -4.28 1.36 1.68
N SER A 28 -5.28 0.56 2.08
CA SER A 28 -5.58 0.33 3.50
C SER A 28 -4.41 -0.29 4.26
N THR A 29 -3.61 -1.14 3.59
CA THR A 29 -2.37 -1.67 4.17
C THR A 29 -1.35 -0.57 4.43
N VAL A 30 -1.16 0.35 3.47
CA VAL A 30 -0.26 1.51 3.66
C VAL A 30 -0.73 2.38 4.81
N GLU A 31 -2.01 2.76 4.84
CA GLU A 31 -2.58 3.60 5.90
C GLU A 31 -2.36 2.98 7.29
N TYR A 32 -2.60 1.67 7.41
CA TYR A 32 -2.31 0.93 8.64
C TYR A 32 -0.82 0.99 9.03
N LEU A 33 0.08 0.76 8.07
CA LEU A 33 1.52 0.79 8.32
C LEU A 33 2.03 2.18 8.70
N ILE A 34 1.46 3.25 8.12
CA ILE A 34 1.80 4.65 8.49
C ILE A 34 1.51 4.89 9.97
N GLU A 35 0.42 4.34 10.52
CA GLU A 35 0.10 4.50 11.93
C GLU A 35 1.08 3.77 12.87
N LEU A 36 1.86 2.80 12.37
CA LEU A 36 2.93 2.13 13.13
C LEU A 36 4.25 2.91 13.11
N VAL A 37 4.41 3.89 12.22
CA VAL A 37 5.59 4.75 12.14
C VAL A 37 5.57 5.81 13.25
N GLU A 38 6.75 6.22 13.73
CA GLU A 38 6.91 7.32 14.68
C GLU A 38 6.17 8.59 14.19
N PRO A 39 5.39 9.29 15.05
CA PRO A 39 4.54 10.40 14.63
C PRO A 39 5.23 11.48 13.79
N SER A 40 6.49 11.80 14.11
CA SER A 40 7.29 12.82 13.41
C SER A 40 7.61 12.47 11.95
N LYS A 41 7.45 11.21 11.55
CA LYS A 41 7.74 10.71 10.21
C LYS A 41 6.50 10.31 9.42
N ARG A 42 5.30 10.39 10.00
CA ARG A 42 4.07 9.92 9.31
C ARG A 42 3.72 10.76 8.10
N ASN A 43 3.85 12.09 8.21
CA ASN A 43 3.41 13.00 7.16
C ASN A 43 4.11 12.74 5.82
N MET A 44 5.43 12.47 5.82
CA MET A 44 6.14 12.16 4.57
C MET A 44 5.62 10.90 3.86
N PHE A 45 5.14 9.90 4.60
CA PHE A 45 4.55 8.69 4.00
C PHE A 45 3.11 8.92 3.55
N LYS A 46 2.36 9.79 4.24
CA LYS A 46 1.01 10.23 3.79
C LYS A 46 1.11 10.98 2.47
N GLU A 47 2.02 11.94 2.37
CA GLU A 47 2.30 12.66 1.13
C GLU A 47 2.76 11.69 0.02
N ALA A 48 3.59 10.70 0.32
CA ALA A 48 3.99 9.69 -0.66
C ALA A 48 2.80 8.83 -1.15
N LEU A 49 1.85 8.48 -0.27
CA LEU A 49 0.64 7.75 -0.65
C LEU A 49 -0.28 8.61 -1.52
N GLU A 50 -0.46 9.89 -1.18
CA GLU A 50 -1.29 10.83 -1.96
C GLU A 50 -0.75 11.05 -3.38
N ASN A 51 0.57 10.92 -3.57
CA ASN A 51 1.23 11.05 -4.86
C ASN A 51 1.44 9.71 -5.59
N ALA A 52 0.99 8.58 -5.05
CA ALA A 52 1.12 7.28 -5.71
C ALA A 52 0.14 7.17 -6.88
N GLU A 53 0.64 6.93 -8.08
CA GLU A 53 -0.18 6.83 -9.31
C GLU A 53 -0.40 5.37 -9.74
N THR A 54 0.45 4.45 -9.26
CA THR A 54 0.45 3.06 -9.68
C THR A 54 0.45 2.09 -8.51
N ILE A 55 0.03 0.84 -8.77
CA ILE A 55 0.16 -0.26 -7.82
C ILE A 55 1.62 -0.46 -7.40
N GLU A 56 2.58 -0.20 -8.29
CA GLU A 56 4.00 -0.37 -7.98
C GLU A 56 4.49 0.67 -6.98
N ASP A 57 4.05 1.93 -7.11
CA ASP A 57 4.37 2.99 -6.14
C ASP A 57 3.88 2.60 -4.74
N VAL A 58 2.65 2.07 -4.66
CA VAL A 58 2.07 1.59 -3.39
C VAL A 58 2.88 0.41 -2.83
N ASN A 59 3.34 -0.52 -3.69
CA ASN A 59 4.18 -1.64 -3.24
C ASN A 59 5.55 -1.17 -2.71
N GLU A 60 6.20 -0.22 -3.39
CA GLU A 60 7.47 0.36 -2.93
C GLU A 60 7.29 1.12 -1.62
N LEU A 61 6.17 1.84 -1.48
CA LEU A 61 5.80 2.52 -0.23
C LEU A 61 5.64 1.52 0.94
N ILE A 62 4.98 0.38 0.70
CA ILE A 62 4.88 -0.71 1.70
C ILE A 62 6.27 -1.24 2.09
N LYS A 63 7.19 -1.41 1.14
CA LYS A 63 8.58 -1.86 1.43
C LYS A 63 9.31 -0.84 2.30
N ALA A 64 9.22 0.44 1.97
CA ALA A 64 9.85 1.52 2.74
C ALA A 64 9.29 1.62 4.17
N LEU A 65 7.97 1.49 4.34
CA LEU A 65 7.32 1.49 5.65
C LEU A 65 7.80 0.33 6.53
N LYS A 66 7.91 -0.89 5.97
CA LYS A 66 8.44 -2.05 6.70
C LYS A 66 9.86 -1.82 7.20
N LEU A 67 10.73 -1.23 6.37
CA LEU A 67 12.10 -0.89 6.75
C LEU A 67 12.13 0.16 7.87
N GLN A 68 11.32 1.21 7.76
CA GLN A 68 11.23 2.26 8.77
C GLN A 68 10.75 1.73 10.12
N ILE A 69 9.73 0.88 10.14
CA ILE A 69 9.22 0.21 11.36
C ILE A 69 10.30 -0.71 11.95
N GLY A 70 10.98 -1.50 11.11
CA GLY A 70 12.08 -2.36 11.53
C GLY A 70 13.23 -1.58 12.18
N ALA A 71 13.63 -0.46 11.59
CA ALA A 71 14.68 0.41 12.12
C ALA A 71 14.30 1.03 13.47
N GLN A 72 13.04 1.46 13.63
CA GLN A 72 12.51 1.93 14.92
C GLN A 72 12.58 0.85 16.00
N GLY A 73 12.15 -0.37 15.66
CA GLY A 73 12.23 -1.53 16.55
C GLY A 73 13.66 -1.84 16.95
N ALA A 74 14.58 -1.93 15.97
CA ALA A 74 15.99 -2.20 16.21
C ALA A 74 16.64 -1.15 17.14
N LYS A 75 16.35 0.14 16.93
CA LYS A 75 16.84 1.22 17.80
C LYS A 75 16.35 1.05 19.23
N LYS A 76 15.08 0.69 19.43
CA LYS A 76 14.52 0.43 20.76
C LYS A 76 15.25 -0.73 21.44
N TYR A 77 15.48 -1.84 20.74
CA TYR A 77 16.22 -2.99 21.29
C TYR A 77 17.67 -2.63 21.64
N ALA A 78 18.37 -1.90 20.78
CA ALA A 78 19.74 -1.47 21.05
C ALA A 78 19.85 -0.59 22.31
N LEU A 79 18.88 0.31 22.53
CA LEU A 79 18.83 1.18 23.71
C LEU A 79 18.49 0.43 25.00
N THR A 80 17.81 -0.72 24.94
CA THR A 80 17.49 -1.55 26.12
C THR A 80 18.63 -2.46 26.58
N GLN A 81 19.74 -2.54 25.84
CA GLN A 81 20.91 -3.35 26.16
C GLN A 81 22.06 -2.54 26.80
N LEU A 82 21.87 -1.23 26.99
CA LEU A 82 22.79 -0.29 27.63
C LEU A 82 22.31 0.05 29.04
#